data_AF-A7SD66-F1
#
_entry.id   AF-A7SD66-F1
#
_cell.length_a   1.000
_cell.length_b   1.000
_cell.length_c   1.000
_cell.angle_alpha   90.00
_cell.angle_beta   90.00
_cell.angle_gamma   90.00
#
_symmetry.space_group_name_H-M   'P 1'
#
loop_
_entity.id
_entity.type
_entity.pdbx_description
1 polymer ?
#
loop_
_entity_poly.entity_id
_entity_poly.type
_entity_poly.pdbx_seq_one_letter_code
_entity_poly.pdbx_strand_id
1 'polypeptide(L)'
;MLNEDFLHFLLKAENVAKQWEVSREEQDNFALTSQQRTETAQKAGYFSDEIVTVSIKTRSGLTEVNSDQFPRHGCTIEGLRKLKPCFLFDGKGTVSAGNTSGLNDGAAVVVLMPYAEANARNVSPLARVVSWAQAGVDPSVMGTGPIPATRKALSKAGWKVEDVDLFELNEAFAAQSCAVIRELGLDPSKVRHRELWVYTLLR
;
A
#
# COMPACT_ATOMS: atom_id res chain seq x y z
N MET A 1 0.35 0.12 -25.13
CA MET A 1 -0.95 -0.60 -25.14
C MET A 1 -1.11 -1.16 -23.74
N LEU A 2 -2.04 -0.63 -22.93
CA LEU A 2 -2.34 -1.23 -21.63
C LEU A 2 -3.11 -2.53 -21.92
N ASN A 3 -2.62 -3.68 -21.41
CA ASN A 3 -3.28 -4.98 -21.58
C ASN A 3 -4.72 -4.94 -21.03
N GLU A 4 -5.63 -5.69 -21.65
CA GLU A 4 -7.05 -5.83 -21.22
C GLU A 4 -7.17 -6.21 -19.73
N ASP A 5 -6.20 -6.95 -19.19
CA ASP A 5 -6.15 -7.32 -17.78
C ASP A 5 -6.06 -6.09 -16.85
N PHE A 6 -5.29 -5.06 -17.22
CA PHE A 6 -5.15 -3.84 -16.41
C PHE A 6 -6.45 -3.03 -16.41
N LEU A 7 -7.17 -3.02 -17.53
CA LEU A 7 -8.52 -2.46 -17.62
C LEU A 7 -9.51 -3.17 -16.67
N HIS A 8 -9.35 -4.47 -16.44
CA HIS A 8 -10.15 -5.22 -15.48
C HIS A 8 -9.85 -4.82 -14.02
N PHE A 9 -8.63 -4.41 -13.66
CA PHE A 9 -8.29 -4.08 -12.28
C PHE A 9 -8.99 -2.82 -11.76
N LEU A 10 -9.06 -1.78 -12.59
CA LEU A 10 -9.68 -0.50 -12.21
C LEU A 10 -11.20 -0.59 -12.10
N LEU A 11 -11.84 -1.40 -12.94
CA LEU A 11 -13.28 -1.71 -12.80
C LEU A 11 -13.58 -2.43 -11.48
N LYS A 12 -12.67 -3.29 -10.99
CA LYS A 12 -12.82 -3.95 -9.69
C LYS A 12 -12.73 -2.96 -8.53
N ALA A 13 -11.89 -1.93 -8.64
CA ALA A 13 -11.83 -0.86 -7.64
C ALA A 13 -13.15 -0.06 -7.57
N GLU A 14 -13.77 0.20 -8.72
CA GLU A 14 -15.09 0.86 -8.79
C GLU A 14 -16.21 -0.04 -8.25
N ASN A 15 -16.14 -1.35 -8.46
CA ASN A 15 -17.06 -2.30 -7.82
C ASN A 15 -16.94 -2.26 -6.30
N VAL A 16 -15.71 -2.23 -5.76
CA VAL A 16 -15.47 -2.08 -4.32
C VAL A 16 -16.00 -0.74 -3.82
N ALA A 17 -15.71 0.37 -4.52
CA ALA A 17 -16.24 1.69 -4.17
C ALA A 17 -17.77 1.69 -4.09
N LYS A 18 -18.44 1.07 -5.07
CA LYS A 18 -19.90 0.96 -5.10
C LYS A 18 -20.45 0.08 -3.97
N GLN A 19 -19.86 -1.10 -3.74
CA GLN A 19 -20.38 -2.06 -2.76
C GLN A 19 -20.12 -1.64 -1.30
N TRP A 20 -19.02 -0.94 -1.03
CA TRP A 20 -18.68 -0.41 0.30
C TRP A 20 -19.01 1.08 0.47
N GLU A 21 -19.70 1.67 -0.51
CA GLU A 21 -20.12 3.07 -0.51
C GLU A 21 -18.97 4.06 -0.26
N VAL A 22 -17.80 3.77 -0.84
CA VAL A 22 -16.60 4.63 -0.72
C VAL A 22 -16.67 5.74 -1.75
N SER A 23 -17.05 6.94 -1.30
CA SER A 23 -17.26 8.09 -2.18
C SER A 23 -15.96 8.58 -2.83
N ARG A 24 -16.08 9.34 -3.93
CA ARG A 24 -14.95 10.04 -4.55
C ARG A 24 -14.20 10.94 -3.57
N GLU A 25 -14.93 11.66 -2.72
CA GLU A 25 -14.35 12.55 -1.73
C GLU A 25 -13.53 11.77 -0.69
N GLU A 26 -14.05 10.65 -0.23
CA GLU A 26 -13.32 9.78 0.70
C GLU A 26 -12.03 9.24 0.06
N GLN A 27 -12.09 8.82 -1.20
CA GLN A 27 -10.92 8.34 -1.95
C GLN A 27 -9.86 9.43 -2.12
N ASP A 28 -10.26 10.65 -2.48
CA ASP A 28 -9.33 11.77 -2.67
C ASP A 28 -8.72 12.23 -1.34
N ASN A 29 -9.49 12.25 -0.25
CA ASN A 29 -8.98 12.58 1.09
C ASN A 29 -7.97 11.53 1.60
N PHE A 30 -8.25 10.25 1.34
CA PHE A 30 -7.33 9.17 1.63
C PHE A 30 -6.01 9.35 0.85
N ALA A 31 -6.10 9.57 -0.46
CA ALA A 31 -4.93 9.78 -1.31
C ALA A 31 -4.11 11.01 -0.91
N LEU A 32 -4.77 12.11 -0.53
CA LEU A 32 -4.10 13.30 0.00
C LEU A 32 -3.31 12.97 1.27
N THR A 33 -3.95 12.25 2.20
CA THR A 33 -3.32 11.85 3.47
C THR A 33 -2.10 10.98 3.22
N SER A 34 -2.18 10.03 2.29
CA SER A 34 -1.05 9.19 1.86
C SER A 34 0.11 10.04 1.33
N GLN A 35 -0.16 10.97 0.41
CA GLN A 35 0.86 11.87 -0.16
C GLN A 35 1.53 12.74 0.90
N GLN A 36 0.75 13.32 1.83
CA GLN A 36 1.27 14.17 2.91
C GLN A 36 2.12 13.39 3.91
N ARG A 37 1.70 12.17 4.26
CA ARG A 37 2.47 11.28 5.14
C ARG A 37 3.81 10.91 4.50
N THR A 38 3.81 10.57 3.22
CA THR A 38 5.04 10.23 2.48
C THR A 38 5.97 11.43 2.33
N GLU A 39 5.45 12.61 2.00
CA GLU A 39 6.24 13.85 1.95
C GLU A 39 6.89 14.15 3.31
N THR A 40 6.13 13.99 4.39
CA THR A 40 6.65 14.17 5.77
C THR A 40 7.74 13.15 6.09
N ALA A 41 7.53 11.87 5.75
CA ALA A 41 8.49 10.80 6.01
C ALA A 41 9.79 10.98 5.21
N GLN A 42 9.70 11.39 3.94
CA GLN A 42 10.87 11.69 3.10
C GLN A 42 11.66 12.87 3.67
N LYS A 43 10.99 13.97 4.06
CA LYS A 43 11.65 15.13 4.68
C LYS A 43 12.27 14.82 6.04
N ALA A 44 11.70 13.87 6.79
CA ALA A 44 12.22 13.42 8.07
C ALA A 44 13.34 12.37 7.95
N GLY A 45 13.64 11.89 6.74
CA GLY A 45 14.69 10.90 6.50
C GLY A 45 14.33 9.47 6.93
N TYR A 46 13.04 9.15 7.10
CA TYR A 46 12.62 7.83 7.61
C TYR A 46 12.94 6.67 6.67
N PHE A 47 13.15 6.93 5.39
CA PHE A 47 13.49 5.89 4.41
C PHE A 47 14.99 5.70 4.20
N SER A 48 15.84 6.52 4.83
CA SER A 48 17.29 6.48 4.62
C SER A 48 17.92 5.16 5.10
N ASP A 49 17.33 4.50 6.09
CA ASP A 49 17.83 3.23 6.63
C ASP A 49 17.44 2.00 5.78
N GLU A 50 16.45 2.14 4.89
CA GLU A 50 15.87 1.04 4.11
C GLU A 50 16.12 1.14 2.60
N ILE A 51 16.44 2.32 2.07
CA ILE A 51 16.77 2.51 0.65
C ILE A 51 18.26 2.28 0.41
N VAL A 52 18.57 1.31 -0.45
CA VAL A 52 19.91 1.12 -1.01
C VAL A 52 20.07 1.94 -2.27
N THR A 53 21.15 2.72 -2.38
CA THR A 53 21.42 3.54 -3.56
C THR A 53 21.72 2.67 -4.79
N VAL A 54 20.98 2.90 -5.87
CA VAL A 54 21.20 2.26 -7.17
C VAL A 54 22.01 3.18 -8.07
N SER A 55 23.18 2.72 -8.51
CA SER A 55 24.03 3.46 -9.44
C SER A 55 23.78 3.03 -10.89
N ILE A 56 23.36 3.97 -11.73
CA ILE A 56 23.04 3.77 -13.14
C ILE A 56 24.11 4.42 -14.01
N LYS A 57 24.76 3.62 -14.86
CA LYS A 57 25.71 4.16 -15.84
C LYS A 57 24.96 4.72 -17.04
N THR A 58 25.07 6.02 -17.25
CA THR A 58 24.51 6.75 -18.39
C THR A 58 25.61 7.20 -19.35
N ARG A 59 25.24 7.77 -20.51
CA ARG A 59 26.21 8.38 -21.43
C ARG A 59 26.93 9.59 -20.82
N SER A 60 26.28 10.31 -19.90
CA SER A 60 26.80 11.50 -19.23
C SER A 60 27.55 11.20 -17.93
N GLY A 61 27.63 9.93 -17.50
CA GLY A 61 28.32 9.51 -16.28
C GLY A 61 27.49 8.60 -15.40
N LEU A 62 27.88 8.47 -14.13
CA LEU A 62 27.13 7.71 -13.12
C LEU A 62 26.01 8.58 -12.56
N THR A 63 24.80 8.05 -12.49
CA THR A 63 23.63 8.67 -11.86
C THR A 63 23.17 7.79 -10.71
N GLU A 64 23.02 8.36 -9.53
CA GLU A 64 22.52 7.64 -8.36
C GLU A 64 21.00 7.85 -8.21
N VAL A 65 20.31 6.77 -7.84
CA VAL A 65 18.90 6.77 -7.46
C VAL A 65 18.79 6.26 -6.03
N ASN A 66 18.36 7.12 -5.12
CA ASN A 66 18.35 6.87 -3.68
C ASN A 66 17.12 7.46 -2.96
N SER A 67 16.07 7.80 -3.70
CA SER A 67 14.83 8.36 -3.17
C SER A 67 13.64 7.94 -4.03
N ASP A 68 12.49 7.67 -3.42
CA ASP A 68 11.25 7.40 -4.17
C ASP A 68 10.83 8.61 -5.00
N GLN A 69 10.49 8.35 -6.26
CA GLN A 69 10.24 9.40 -7.27
C GLN A 69 8.74 9.65 -7.52
N PHE A 70 7.87 8.72 -7.11
CA PHE A 70 6.43 8.81 -7.33
C PHE A 70 5.68 9.80 -6.43
N PRO A 71 6.09 10.05 -5.17
CA PRO A 71 5.41 11.02 -4.30
C PRO A 71 5.32 12.42 -4.93
N ARG A 72 4.13 13.02 -4.83
CA ARG A 72 3.78 14.34 -5.36
C ARG A 72 3.75 15.34 -4.21
N HIS A 73 4.91 15.90 -3.87
CA HIS A 73 5.02 16.91 -2.79
C HIS A 73 4.10 18.11 -3.07
N GLY A 74 3.49 18.64 -2.02
CA GLY A 74 2.51 19.72 -2.14
C GLY A 74 1.19 19.30 -2.78
N CYS A 75 0.83 18.01 -2.70
CA CYS A 75 -0.49 17.53 -3.12
C CYS A 75 -1.61 18.31 -2.42
N THR A 76 -2.65 18.67 -3.17
CA THR A 76 -3.82 19.41 -2.67
C THR A 76 -5.11 18.71 -3.05
N ILE A 77 -6.14 18.83 -2.19
CA ILE A 77 -7.45 18.25 -2.47
C ILE A 77 -8.08 18.87 -3.73
N GLU A 78 -7.84 20.17 -3.97
CA GLU A 78 -8.30 20.87 -5.18
C GLU A 78 -7.65 20.30 -6.44
N GLY A 79 -6.38 19.91 -6.36
CA GLY A 79 -5.67 19.23 -7.44
C GLY A 79 -6.27 17.86 -7.75
N LEU A 80 -6.52 17.07 -6.71
CA LEU A 80 -7.10 15.72 -6.84
C LEU A 80 -8.52 15.77 -7.43
N ARG A 81 -9.37 16.68 -6.96
CA ARG A 81 -10.77 16.82 -7.42
C ARG A 81 -10.90 17.20 -8.89
N LYS A 82 -9.88 17.85 -9.47
CA LYS A 82 -9.86 18.19 -10.91
C LYS A 82 -9.59 16.99 -11.82
N LEU A 83 -9.08 15.89 -11.27
CA LEU A 83 -8.74 14.70 -12.06
C LEU A 83 -10.02 13.97 -12.46
N LYS A 84 -10.15 13.73 -13.77
CA LYS A 84 -11.25 12.96 -14.34
C LYS A 84 -11.12 11.49 -13.92
N PRO A 85 -12.25 10.77 -13.74
CA PRO A 85 -12.22 9.32 -13.59
C PRO A 85 -11.50 8.69 -14.78
N CYS A 86 -10.71 7.65 -14.52
CA CYS A 86 -9.83 7.08 -15.54
C CYS A 86 -10.49 6.04 -16.44
N PHE A 87 -11.65 5.48 -16.06
CA PHE A 87 -12.24 4.33 -16.79
C PHE A 87 -13.78 4.34 -16.87
N LEU A 88 -14.48 4.62 -15.77
CA LEU A 88 -15.94 4.77 -15.80
C LEU A 88 -16.29 6.21 -16.24
N PHE A 89 -16.47 6.36 -17.55
CA PHE A 89 -16.80 7.63 -18.20
C PHE A 89 -18.30 7.94 -18.26
N ASP A 90 -19.14 7.08 -17.67
CA ASP A 90 -20.60 7.23 -17.59
C ASP A 90 -21.06 8.32 -16.58
N GLY A 91 -20.10 9.07 -16.02
CA GLY A 91 -20.31 10.10 -15.02
C GLY A 91 -20.40 9.57 -13.58
N LYS A 92 -20.31 8.25 -13.37
CA LYS A 92 -20.37 7.62 -12.03
C LYS A 92 -19.01 7.13 -11.54
N GLY A 93 -17.97 7.21 -12.36
CA GLY A 93 -16.62 6.81 -11.98
C GLY A 93 -16.07 7.67 -10.83
N THR A 94 -15.41 7.01 -9.90
CA THR A 94 -14.79 7.62 -8.71
C THR A 94 -13.27 7.45 -8.69
N VAL A 95 -12.74 6.46 -9.40
CA VAL A 95 -11.31 6.17 -9.44
C VAL A 95 -10.60 7.03 -10.48
N SER A 96 -9.58 7.76 -10.04
CA SER A 96 -8.78 8.69 -10.84
C SER A 96 -7.28 8.44 -10.64
N ALA A 97 -6.44 9.02 -11.50
CA ALA A 97 -4.98 8.94 -11.39
C ALA A 97 -4.43 9.52 -10.05
N GLY A 98 -5.25 10.32 -9.35
CA GLY A 98 -4.89 10.90 -8.06
C GLY A 98 -5.06 9.94 -6.89
N ASN A 99 -5.98 8.97 -7.00
CA ASN A 99 -6.40 8.10 -5.91
C ASN A 99 -6.18 6.60 -6.21
N THR A 100 -5.24 6.32 -7.12
CA THR A 100 -4.72 5.00 -7.48
C THR A 100 -3.21 4.98 -7.36
N SER A 101 -2.63 3.80 -7.12
CA SER A 101 -1.18 3.60 -7.15
C SER A 101 -0.59 3.87 -8.54
N GLY A 102 0.71 4.12 -8.57
CA GLY A 102 1.46 4.28 -9.81
C GLY A 102 1.72 2.97 -10.56
N LEU A 103 2.38 3.13 -11.71
CA LEU A 103 3.20 2.09 -12.31
C LEU A 103 4.65 2.40 -11.92
N ASN A 104 5.28 1.48 -11.21
CA ASN A 104 6.55 1.72 -10.55
C ASN A 104 7.51 0.55 -10.79
N ASP A 105 8.81 0.86 -10.76
CA ASP A 105 9.89 -0.13 -10.78
C ASP A 105 10.60 -0.13 -9.42
N GLY A 106 10.85 -1.31 -8.86
CA GLY A 106 11.53 -1.45 -7.57
C GLY A 106 11.80 -2.91 -7.20
N ALA A 107 12.68 -3.10 -6.22
CA ALA A 107 12.98 -4.40 -5.62
C ALA A 107 13.14 -4.26 -4.10
N ALA A 108 12.68 -5.26 -3.36
CA ALA A 108 12.86 -5.36 -1.92
C ALA A 108 13.33 -6.78 -1.56
N VAL A 109 14.25 -6.90 -0.60
CA VAL A 109 14.82 -8.18 -0.17
C VAL A 109 14.88 -8.23 1.35
N VAL A 110 14.55 -9.38 1.91
CA VAL A 110 14.69 -9.68 3.34
C VAL A 110 15.47 -10.98 3.52
N VAL A 111 16.29 -11.04 4.58
CA VAL A 111 16.98 -12.27 4.98
C VAL A 111 16.20 -12.92 6.12
N LEU A 112 15.75 -14.15 5.92
CA LEU A 112 15.09 -14.94 6.95
C LEU A 112 16.01 -16.07 7.42
N MET A 113 15.97 -16.35 8.71
CA MET A 113 16.65 -17.50 9.31
C MET A 113 15.92 -17.96 10.58
N PRO A 114 16.10 -19.23 11.00
CA PRO A 114 15.67 -19.67 12.32
C PRO A 114 16.31 -18.84 13.44
N TYR A 115 15.56 -18.58 14.51
CA TYR A 115 16.06 -17.78 15.64
C TYR A 115 17.33 -18.39 16.28
N ALA A 116 17.43 -19.72 16.34
CA ALA A 116 18.62 -20.41 16.83
C ALA A 116 19.88 -20.08 15.98
N GLU A 117 19.71 -19.96 14.67
CA GLU A 117 20.81 -19.61 13.76
C GLU A 117 21.20 -18.13 13.89
N ALA A 118 20.21 -17.23 14.03
CA ALA A 118 20.46 -15.82 14.29
C ALA A 118 21.29 -15.63 15.58
N ASN A 119 20.90 -16.34 16.66
CA ASN A 119 21.63 -16.35 17.92
C ASN A 119 23.04 -16.92 17.79
N ALA A 120 23.21 -18.06 17.10
CA ALA A 120 24.51 -18.67 16.88
C ALA A 120 25.48 -17.74 16.10
N ARG A 121 24.94 -16.90 15.21
CA ARG A 121 25.68 -15.91 14.44
C ARG A 121 25.83 -14.54 15.12
N ASN A 122 25.27 -14.36 16.32
CA ASN A 122 25.19 -13.06 17.01
C ASN A 122 24.55 -11.95 16.15
N VAL A 123 23.52 -12.29 15.37
CA VAL A 123 22.76 -11.32 14.57
C VAL A 123 21.47 -10.99 15.31
N SER A 124 21.25 -9.70 15.60
CA SER A 124 19.99 -9.22 16.18
C SER A 124 18.90 -9.18 15.10
N PRO A 125 17.83 -9.98 15.21
CA PRO A 125 16.73 -9.93 14.24
C PRO A 125 15.92 -8.64 14.41
N LEU A 126 15.46 -8.06 13.28
CA LEU A 126 14.57 -6.89 13.29
C LEU A 126 13.15 -7.23 13.76
N ALA A 127 12.67 -8.42 13.40
CA ALA A 127 11.34 -8.91 13.75
C ALA A 127 11.31 -10.45 13.67
N ARG A 128 10.20 -11.05 14.08
CA ARG A 128 9.90 -12.48 13.89
C ARG A 128 8.57 -12.66 13.17
N VAL A 129 8.48 -13.66 12.29
CA VAL A 129 7.21 -14.03 11.65
C VAL A 129 6.37 -14.80 12.66
N VAL A 130 5.30 -14.17 13.15
CA VAL A 130 4.37 -14.78 14.14
C VAL A 130 3.39 -15.71 13.43
N SER A 131 2.80 -15.25 12.33
CA SER A 131 1.87 -16.02 11.52
C SER A 131 1.78 -15.43 10.11
N TRP A 132 1.17 -16.18 9.20
CA TRP A 132 0.80 -15.71 7.87
C TRP A 132 -0.46 -16.42 7.38
N ALA A 133 -1.17 -15.80 6.45
CA ALA A 133 -2.37 -16.37 5.87
C ALA A 133 -2.58 -15.94 4.41
N GLN A 134 -3.28 -16.80 3.68
CA GLN A 134 -3.81 -16.52 2.35
C GLN A 134 -5.32 -16.77 2.35
N ALA A 135 -6.03 -16.00 1.54
CA ALA A 135 -7.46 -16.11 1.33
C ALA A 135 -7.80 -15.79 -0.14
N GLY A 136 -8.79 -16.49 -0.69
CA GLY A 136 -9.41 -16.15 -1.96
C GLY A 136 -10.67 -15.34 -1.73
N VAL A 137 -10.97 -14.43 -2.67
CA VAL A 137 -12.20 -13.64 -2.71
C VAL A 137 -12.74 -13.63 -4.14
N ASP A 138 -13.96 -13.12 -4.32
CA ASP A 138 -14.52 -12.94 -5.65
C ASP A 138 -13.61 -12.02 -6.51
N PRO A 139 -13.22 -12.44 -7.73
CA PRO A 139 -12.36 -11.65 -8.60
C PRO A 139 -12.88 -10.24 -8.91
N SER A 140 -14.19 -10.02 -8.86
CA SER A 140 -14.84 -8.72 -9.12
C SER A 140 -14.58 -7.67 -8.04
N VAL A 141 -14.19 -8.10 -6.83
CA VAL A 141 -13.90 -7.26 -5.65
C VAL A 141 -12.58 -7.63 -4.98
N MET A 142 -11.63 -8.12 -5.77
CA MET A 142 -10.34 -8.65 -5.29
C MET A 142 -9.56 -7.75 -4.31
N GLY A 143 -9.77 -6.42 -4.34
CA GLY A 143 -9.14 -5.47 -3.43
C GLY A 143 -9.52 -5.71 -1.97
N THR A 144 -10.57 -6.49 -1.72
CA THR A 144 -11.01 -6.89 -0.38
C THR A 144 -10.28 -8.11 0.18
N GLY A 145 -9.42 -8.77 -0.60
CA GLY A 145 -8.61 -9.92 -0.16
C GLY A 145 -7.88 -9.75 1.18
N PRO A 146 -7.39 -8.55 1.56
CA PRO A 146 -6.78 -8.32 2.86
C PRO A 146 -7.73 -8.55 4.04
N ILE A 147 -9.04 -8.37 3.90
CA ILE A 147 -10.01 -8.56 4.99
C ILE A 147 -9.97 -10.00 5.55
N PRO A 148 -10.26 -11.05 4.74
CA PRO A 148 -10.20 -12.42 5.24
C PRO A 148 -8.76 -12.89 5.52
N ALA A 149 -7.76 -12.39 4.78
CA ALA A 149 -6.36 -12.74 5.02
C ALA A 149 -5.87 -12.24 6.39
N THR A 150 -6.12 -10.97 6.73
CA THR A 150 -5.75 -10.37 8.01
C THR A 150 -6.49 -11.02 9.16
N ARG A 151 -7.81 -11.21 9.07
CA ARG A 151 -8.60 -11.92 10.11
C ARG A 151 -8.03 -13.32 10.38
N LYS A 152 -7.64 -14.05 9.34
CA LYS A 152 -7.05 -15.40 9.45
C LYS A 152 -5.63 -15.38 10.03
N ALA A 153 -4.79 -14.41 9.65
CA ALA A 153 -3.45 -14.25 10.21
C ALA A 153 -3.52 -13.93 11.72
N LEU A 154 -4.35 -12.94 12.10
CA LEU A 154 -4.57 -12.59 13.51
C LEU A 154 -5.08 -13.78 14.33
N SER A 155 -6.05 -14.53 13.81
CA SER A 155 -6.54 -15.75 14.47
C SER A 155 -5.43 -16.79 14.68
N LYS A 156 -4.57 -17.04 13.69
CA LYS A 156 -3.42 -17.94 13.82
C LYS A 156 -2.38 -17.45 14.83
N ALA A 157 -2.18 -16.14 14.93
CA ALA A 157 -1.30 -15.52 15.92
C ALA A 157 -1.90 -15.51 17.33
N GLY A 158 -3.20 -15.76 17.47
CA GLY A 158 -3.93 -15.57 18.73
C GLY A 158 -4.05 -14.09 19.10
N TRP A 159 -4.04 -13.19 18.12
CA TRP A 159 -4.07 -11.75 18.31
C TRP A 159 -5.44 -11.19 17.93
N LYS A 160 -5.78 -10.06 18.54
CA LYS A 160 -6.86 -9.18 18.10
C LYS A 160 -6.30 -8.04 17.25
N VAL A 161 -7.18 -7.28 16.61
CA VAL A 161 -6.80 -6.10 15.81
C VAL A 161 -6.09 -5.07 16.69
N GLU A 162 -6.53 -4.91 17.94
CA GLU A 162 -6.00 -3.90 18.86
C GLU A 162 -4.58 -4.23 19.35
N ASP A 163 -4.20 -5.51 19.30
CA ASP A 163 -2.88 -6.01 19.70
C ASP A 163 -1.78 -5.67 18.67
N VAL A 164 -2.17 -5.19 17.49
CA VAL A 164 -1.22 -4.77 16.43
C VAL A 164 -0.91 -3.29 16.60
N ASP A 165 0.38 -2.96 16.58
CA ASP A 165 0.86 -1.59 16.72
C ASP A 165 0.95 -0.87 15.38
N LEU A 166 1.27 -1.61 14.32
CA LEU A 166 1.39 -1.07 12.96
C LEU A 166 0.84 -2.04 11.91
N PHE A 167 0.00 -1.51 11.03
CA PHE A 167 -0.47 -2.18 9.82
C PHE A 167 0.18 -1.54 8.60
N GLU A 168 0.93 -2.30 7.81
CA GLU A 168 1.28 -1.89 6.45
C GLU A 168 0.27 -2.53 5.49
N LEU A 169 -0.59 -1.70 4.89
CA LEU A 169 -1.57 -2.12 3.89
C LEU A 169 -1.29 -1.46 2.54
N ASN A 170 -1.08 -2.28 1.50
CA ASN A 170 -0.81 -1.81 0.15
C ASN A 170 -1.99 -1.00 -0.42
N GLU A 171 -1.70 0.16 -1.01
CA GLU A 171 -2.69 1.11 -1.52
C GLU A 171 -2.90 0.99 -3.04
N ALA A 172 -3.29 -0.18 -3.54
CA ALA A 172 -3.55 -0.33 -4.98
C ALA A 172 -4.58 0.72 -5.48
N PHE A 173 -5.65 0.91 -4.71
CA PHE A 173 -6.65 1.97 -4.93
C PHE A 173 -7.16 2.49 -3.59
N ALA A 174 -7.46 3.79 -3.50
CA ALA A 174 -8.05 4.37 -2.29
C ALA A 174 -9.38 3.69 -1.93
N ALA A 175 -10.21 3.34 -2.93
CA ALA A 175 -11.48 2.64 -2.73
C ALA A 175 -11.35 1.36 -1.88
N GLN A 176 -10.40 0.49 -2.24
CA GLN A 176 -10.19 -0.76 -1.49
C GLN A 176 -9.48 -0.52 -0.15
N SER A 177 -8.58 0.46 -0.06
CA SER A 177 -7.92 0.78 1.21
C SER A 177 -8.95 1.21 2.25
N CYS A 178 -9.85 2.13 1.90
CA CYS A 178 -10.91 2.59 2.79
C CYS A 178 -11.85 1.45 3.18
N ALA A 179 -12.26 0.61 2.22
CA ALA A 179 -13.11 -0.54 2.50
C ALA A 179 -12.44 -1.53 3.48
N VAL A 180 -11.17 -1.86 3.27
CA VAL A 180 -10.40 -2.78 4.13
C VAL A 180 -10.22 -2.21 5.54
N ILE A 181 -9.83 -0.94 5.66
CA ILE A 181 -9.63 -0.27 6.96
C ILE A 181 -10.93 -0.28 7.77
N ARG A 182 -12.05 0.07 7.12
CA ARG A 182 -13.38 0.12 7.75
C ARG A 182 -13.85 -1.27 8.19
N GLU A 183 -13.76 -2.25 7.30
CA GLU A 183 -14.24 -3.62 7.55
C GLU A 183 -13.41 -4.38 8.60
N LEU A 184 -12.12 -4.05 8.73
CA LEU A 184 -11.26 -4.58 9.78
C LEU A 184 -11.33 -3.78 11.08
N GLY A 185 -11.98 -2.61 11.10
CA GLY A 185 -12.06 -1.74 12.27
C GLY A 185 -10.70 -1.20 12.71
N LEU A 186 -9.81 -0.91 11.75
CA LEU A 186 -8.46 -0.46 12.06
C LEU A 186 -8.45 1.00 12.51
N ASP A 187 -7.60 1.30 13.49
CA ASP A 187 -7.26 2.69 13.84
C ASP A 187 -6.41 3.31 12.70
N PRO A 188 -6.90 4.36 12.01
CA PRO A 188 -6.16 4.99 10.91
C PRO A 188 -4.80 5.58 11.29
N SER A 189 -4.56 5.81 12.60
CA SER A 189 -3.26 6.27 13.10
C SER A 189 -2.20 5.15 13.12
N LYS A 190 -2.64 3.89 13.21
CA LYS A 190 -1.79 2.69 13.17
C LYS A 190 -1.59 2.12 11.76
N VAL A 191 -2.29 2.65 10.76
CA VAL A 191 -2.16 2.20 9.37
C VAL A 191 -1.13 3.05 8.65
N ARG A 192 -0.12 2.36 8.11
CA ARG A 192 0.88 2.86 7.17
C ARG A 192 0.62 2.25 5.80
N HIS A 193 1.15 2.94 4.81
CA HIS A 193 0.84 2.71 3.42
C HIS A 193 2.14 2.77 2.62
N ARG A 194 2.41 1.70 1.88
CA ARG A 194 3.56 1.55 0.97
C ARG A 194 3.11 0.91 -0.32
N GLU A 195 3.79 1.24 -1.43
CA GLU A 195 3.53 0.67 -2.77
C GLU A 195 4.12 -0.75 -2.97
N LEU A 196 4.21 -1.54 -1.91
CA LEU A 196 4.71 -2.92 -1.94
C LEU A 196 3.61 -3.90 -1.54
N TRP A 197 3.46 -4.99 -2.31
CA TRP A 197 2.43 -6.04 -2.15
C TRP A 197 2.63 -6.96 -0.92
N VAL A 198 3.18 -6.44 0.17
CA VAL A 198 3.43 -7.20 1.41
C VAL A 198 2.67 -6.55 2.55
N TYR A 199 1.62 -7.23 3.00
CA TYR A 199 0.90 -6.86 4.21
C TYR A 199 1.71 -7.29 5.42
N THR A 200 2.23 -6.31 6.17
CA THR A 200 3.07 -6.56 7.35
C THR A 200 2.36 -6.05 8.60
N LEU A 201 2.24 -6.92 9.59
CA LEU A 201 1.74 -6.57 10.92
C LEU A 201 2.94 -6.57 11.87
N LEU A 202 3.20 -5.44 12.51
CA LEU A 202 4.27 -5.31 13.49
C LEU A 202 3.70 -5.10 14.89
N ARG A 203 4.38 -5.72 15.84
CA ARG A 203 4.21 -5.60 17.29
C ARG A 203 5.61 -5.52 17.90
#